data_AF-A0A2V8R4H8-F1
#
_entry.id   AF-A0A2V8R4H8-F1
#
_cell.length_a   1.000
_cell.length_b   1.000
_cell.length_c   1.000
_cell.angle_alpha   90.00
_cell.angle_beta   90.00
_cell.angle_gamma   90.00
#
_symmetry.space_group_name_H-M   'P 1'
#
loop_
_entity.id
_entity.type
_entity.pdbx_description
1 polymer ?
#
loop_
_entity_poly.entity_id
_entity_poly.type
_entity_poly.pdbx_seq_one_letter_code
_entity_poly.pdbx_strand_id
1 'polypeptide(L)'
;MRGVRVGLERPDSITASAISAREEIGRAVAEKIRDMEDARYMRRFAQNVLPKIDKFLESPEEKRLRRLRSGMITALIGVAIGLPAMAGISEIHDREFIIFLAYVAVFAAVTFATGLGLLLNGLLFSRPRKGIEDHSAE
;
A
#
# COMPACT_ATOMS: atom_id res chain seq x y z
N MET A 1 -21.32 10.51 16.57
CA MET A 1 -20.41 9.34 16.64
C MET A 1 -21.11 7.99 16.91
N ARG A 2 -22.41 7.82 16.64
CA ARG A 2 -23.14 6.55 16.88
C ARG A 2 -23.00 5.54 15.74
N GLY A 3 -22.98 6.00 14.48
CA GLY A 3 -22.84 5.12 13.32
C GLY A 3 -21.51 4.37 13.24
N VAL A 4 -20.43 4.96 13.77
CA VAL A 4 -19.10 4.31 13.84
C VAL A 4 -19.07 3.20 14.90
N ARG A 5 -19.86 3.33 15.98
CA ARG A 5 -19.98 2.27 17.00
C ARG A 5 -20.78 1.07 16.50
N VAL A 6 -21.86 1.29 15.75
CA VAL A 6 -22.67 0.21 15.18
C VAL A 6 -21.87 -0.61 14.15
N GLY A 7 -20.99 0.05 13.36
CA GLY A 7 -20.08 -0.67 12.45
C GLY A 7 -18.98 -1.48 13.15
N LEU A 8 -18.70 -1.20 14.43
CA LEU A 8 -17.74 -1.96 15.25
C LEU A 8 -18.40 -3.11 16.02
N GLU A 9 -19.71 -3.07 16.25
CA GLU A 9 -20.48 -4.08 17.00
C GLU A 9 -20.96 -5.27 16.12
N ARG A 10 -20.97 -5.12 14.78
CA ARG A 10 -21.29 -6.20 13.83
C ARG A 10 -20.31 -6.23 12.65
N PRO A 11 -19.07 -6.75 12.85
CA PRO A 11 -18.10 -6.91 11.76
C PRO A 11 -18.55 -7.91 10.69
N ASP A 12 -19.41 -8.87 11.03
CA ASP A 12 -19.82 -9.95 10.11
C ASP A 12 -20.67 -9.45 8.94
N SER A 13 -21.60 -8.52 9.17
CA SER A 13 -22.46 -8.01 8.09
C SER A 13 -21.69 -7.16 7.08
N ILE A 14 -20.63 -6.45 7.50
CA ILE A 14 -19.79 -5.64 6.60
C ILE A 14 -18.84 -6.55 5.81
N THR A 15 -18.30 -7.60 6.44
CA THR A 15 -17.37 -8.52 5.79
C THR A 15 -18.08 -9.45 4.81
N ALA A 16 -19.23 -10.01 5.20
CA ALA A 16 -20.07 -10.82 4.32
C ALA A 16 -20.64 -10.00 3.15
N SER A 17 -21.13 -8.78 3.41
CA SER A 17 -21.59 -7.86 2.36
C SER A 17 -20.46 -7.42 1.43
N ALA A 18 -19.24 -7.24 1.93
CA ALA A 18 -18.10 -6.90 1.09
C ALA A 18 -17.64 -8.08 0.22
N ILE A 19 -17.73 -9.32 0.72
CA ILE A 19 -17.43 -10.52 -0.06
C ILE A 19 -18.48 -10.73 -1.16
N SER A 20 -19.78 -10.64 -0.82
CA SER A 20 -20.85 -10.77 -1.81
C SER A 20 -20.80 -9.66 -2.86
N ALA A 21 -20.49 -8.42 -2.45
CA ALA A 21 -20.32 -7.30 -3.38
C ALA A 21 -19.11 -7.50 -4.31
N ARG A 22 -17.99 -8.05 -3.80
CA ARG A 22 -16.84 -8.40 -4.66
C ARG A 22 -17.21 -9.45 -5.71
N GLU A 23 -18.01 -10.45 -5.33
CA GLU A 23 -18.45 -11.49 -6.24
C GLU A 23 -19.42 -10.97 -7.30
N GLU A 24 -20.38 -10.14 -6.92
CA GLU A 24 -21.34 -9.51 -7.82
C GLU A 24 -20.65 -8.55 -8.80
N ILE A 25 -19.74 -7.71 -8.32
CA ILE A 25 -18.92 -6.82 -9.15
C ILE A 25 -18.03 -7.65 -10.09
N GLY A 26 -17.41 -8.73 -9.60
CA GLY A 26 -16.59 -9.62 -10.41
C GLY A 26 -17.38 -10.26 -11.55
N ARG A 27 -18.61 -10.69 -11.28
CA ARG A 27 -19.51 -11.29 -12.27
C ARG A 27 -19.95 -10.27 -13.34
N ALA A 28 -20.37 -9.08 -12.92
CA ALA A 28 -20.75 -7.99 -13.82
C ALA A 28 -19.58 -7.51 -14.70
N VAL A 29 -18.37 -7.48 -14.16
CA VAL A 29 -17.15 -7.16 -14.93
C VAL A 29 -16.85 -8.24 -15.95
N ALA A 30 -16.91 -9.52 -15.57
CA ALA A 30 -16.62 -10.63 -16.47
C ALA A 30 -17.60 -10.66 -17.66
N GLU A 31 -18.88 -10.41 -17.41
CA GLU A 31 -19.91 -10.26 -18.43
C GLU A 31 -19.61 -9.06 -19.34
N LYS A 32 -19.23 -7.91 -18.76
CA LYS A 32 -18.89 -6.73 -19.55
C LYS A 32 -17.64 -6.93 -20.43
N ILE A 33 -16.65 -7.70 -19.98
CA ILE A 33 -15.46 -8.07 -20.77
C ILE A 33 -15.85 -8.99 -21.93
N ARG A 34 -16.76 -9.94 -21.69
CA ARG A 34 -17.26 -10.87 -22.71
C ARG A 34 -17.98 -10.16 -23.86
N ASP A 35 -18.71 -9.09 -23.54
CA ASP A 35 -19.46 -8.28 -24.51
C ASP A 35 -18.61 -7.19 -25.20
N MET A 36 -17.31 -7.07 -24.87
CA MET A 36 -16.44 -6.08 -25.51
C MET A 36 -15.88 -6.59 -26.84
N GLU A 37 -16.42 -6.10 -27.95
CA GLU A 37 -15.93 -6.42 -29.30
C GLU A 37 -14.85 -5.44 -29.83
N ASP A 38 -14.81 -4.20 -29.32
CA ASP A 38 -13.84 -3.18 -29.78
C ASP A 38 -12.49 -3.30 -29.05
N ALA A 39 -11.44 -3.65 -29.80
CA ALA A 39 -10.06 -3.76 -29.31
C ALA A 39 -9.52 -2.46 -28.67
N ARG A 40 -9.94 -1.27 -29.13
CA ARG A 40 -9.52 0.00 -28.54
C ARG A 40 -10.16 0.23 -27.18
N TYR A 41 -11.43 -0.13 -27.05
CA TYR A 41 -12.16 -0.05 -25.79
C TYR A 41 -11.62 -1.10 -24.79
N MET A 42 -11.33 -2.32 -25.24
CA MET A 42 -10.69 -3.37 -24.45
C MET A 42 -9.33 -2.92 -23.89
N ARG A 43 -8.48 -2.30 -24.73
CA ARG A 43 -7.18 -1.75 -24.28
C ARG A 43 -7.36 -0.67 -23.22
N ARG A 44 -8.31 0.26 -23.41
CA ARG A 44 -8.58 1.33 -22.45
C ARG A 44 -9.13 0.77 -21.13
N PHE A 45 -9.98 -0.24 -21.18
CA PHE A 45 -10.50 -0.93 -20.01
C PHE A 45 -9.38 -1.65 -19.23
N ALA A 46 -8.53 -2.39 -19.94
CA ALA A 46 -7.39 -3.10 -19.36
C ALA A 46 -6.39 -2.17 -18.66
N GLN A 47 -6.14 -0.99 -19.22
CA GLN A 47 -5.20 -0.03 -18.63
C GLN A 47 -5.76 0.73 -17.43
N ASN A 48 -7.08 1.03 -17.41
CA ASN A 48 -7.64 1.98 -16.44
C ASN A 48 -8.52 1.33 -15.36
N VAL A 49 -9.19 0.23 -15.69
CA VAL A 49 -10.20 -0.40 -14.82
C VAL A 49 -9.65 -1.65 -14.16
N LEU A 50 -8.97 -2.51 -14.92
CA LEU A 50 -8.36 -3.74 -14.42
C LEU A 50 -7.45 -3.52 -13.20
N PRO A 51 -6.55 -2.50 -13.15
CA PRO A 51 -5.72 -2.24 -11.98
C PRO A 51 -6.51 -1.78 -10.74
N LYS A 52 -7.68 -1.17 -10.95
CA LYS A 52 -8.57 -0.76 -9.85
C LYS A 52 -9.30 -1.97 -9.29
N ILE A 53 -9.78 -2.86 -10.16
CA ILE A 53 -10.43 -4.12 -9.78
C ILE A 53 -9.44 -5.02 -9.02
N ASP A 54 -8.21 -5.13 -9.51
CA ASP A 54 -7.14 -5.88 -8.87
C ASP A 54 -6.88 -5.38 -7.43
N LYS A 55 -6.79 -4.06 -7.24
CA LYS A 55 -6.72 -3.44 -5.89
C LYS A 55 -7.96 -3.64 -5.02
N PHE A 56 -9.14 -3.83 -5.62
CA PHE A 56 -10.39 -4.08 -4.90
C PHE A 56 -10.48 -5.53 -4.43
N LEU A 57 -10.00 -6.47 -5.25
CA LEU A 57 -9.95 -7.89 -4.95
C LEU A 57 -8.77 -8.26 -4.05
N GLU A 58 -7.73 -7.42 -4.01
CA GLU A 58 -6.55 -7.57 -3.14
C GLU A 58 -6.95 -7.94 -1.70
N SER A 59 -6.37 -9.02 -1.21
CA SER A 59 -6.55 -9.48 0.16
C SER A 59 -5.93 -8.47 1.15
N PRO A 60 -6.43 -8.41 2.40
CA PRO A 60 -5.81 -7.56 3.44
C PRO A 60 -4.31 -7.87 3.63
N GLU A 61 -3.91 -9.11 3.41
CA GLU A 61 -2.52 -9.57 3.54
C GLU A 61 -1.63 -9.09 2.38
N GLU A 62 -2.10 -9.15 1.14
CA GLU A 62 -1.38 -8.63 -0.02
C GLU A 62 -1.22 -7.12 0.06
N LYS A 63 -2.26 -6.41 0.49
CA LYS A 63 -2.21 -4.96 0.73
C LYS A 63 -1.18 -4.59 1.79
N ARG A 64 -1.06 -5.41 2.85
CA ARG A 64 -0.01 -5.29 3.87
C ARG A 64 1.37 -5.49 3.27
N LEU A 65 1.57 -6.59 2.53
CA LEU A 65 2.84 -6.92 1.91
C LEU A 65 3.29 -5.83 0.93
N ARG A 66 2.36 -5.24 0.16
CA ARG A 66 2.66 -4.14 -0.76
C ARG A 66 3.14 -2.89 -0.01
N ARG A 67 2.46 -2.51 1.07
CA ARG A 67 2.85 -1.35 1.90
C ARG A 67 4.21 -1.57 2.57
N LEU A 68 4.44 -2.78 3.08
CA LEU A 68 5.72 -3.18 3.64
C LEU A 68 6.83 -3.07 2.61
N ARG A 69 6.61 -3.61 1.40
CA ARG A 69 7.57 -3.54 0.31
C ARG A 69 7.87 -2.09 -0.08
N SER A 70 6.86 -1.24 -0.24
CA SER A 70 7.08 0.18 -0.56
C SER A 70 7.84 0.89 0.55
N GLY A 71 7.48 0.67 1.82
CA GLY A 71 8.17 1.30 2.95
C GLY A 71 9.63 0.85 3.05
N MET A 72 9.89 -0.44 2.86
CA MET A 72 11.24 -1.02 2.87
C MET A 72 12.11 -0.43 1.76
N ILE A 73 11.61 -0.37 0.53
CA ILE A 73 12.34 0.21 -0.60
C ILE A 73 12.67 1.67 -0.34
N THR A 74 11.70 2.47 0.10
CA THR A 74 11.92 3.89 0.41
C THR A 74 12.94 4.06 1.56
N ALA A 75 12.86 3.24 2.60
CA ALA A 75 13.82 3.29 3.70
C ALA A 75 15.25 2.96 3.22
N LEU A 76 15.40 1.91 2.41
CA LEU A 76 16.68 1.51 1.85
C LEU A 76 17.29 2.58 0.93
N ILE A 77 16.48 3.28 0.13
CA ILE A 77 16.95 4.42 -0.67
C ILE A 77 17.53 5.51 0.24
N GLY A 78 16.84 5.84 1.33
CA GLY A 78 17.34 6.79 2.33
C GLY A 78 18.69 6.36 2.91
N VAL A 79 18.84 5.10 3.31
CA VAL A 79 20.11 4.56 3.86
C VAL A 79 21.21 4.55 2.80
N ALA A 80 20.91 4.09 1.58
CA ALA A 80 21.87 3.96 0.49
C ALA A 80 22.47 5.30 0.05
N ILE A 81 21.69 6.38 0.14
CA ILE A 81 22.17 7.75 -0.17
C ILE A 81 22.80 8.39 1.07
N GLY A 82 22.22 8.18 2.26
CA GLY A 82 22.64 8.83 3.49
C GLY A 82 24.00 8.38 3.99
N LEU A 83 24.28 7.07 3.98
CA LEU A 83 25.56 6.55 4.49
C LEU A 83 26.77 7.07 3.70
N PRO A 84 26.79 7.03 2.35
CA PRO A 84 27.88 7.63 1.58
C PRO A 84 27.99 9.13 1.77
N ALA A 85 26.87 9.85 1.86
CA ALA A 85 26.89 11.30 2.08
C ALA A 85 27.51 11.68 3.43
N MET A 86 27.18 10.95 4.50
CA MET A 86 27.77 11.15 5.82
C MET A 86 29.25 10.78 5.86
N ALA A 87 29.65 9.67 5.23
CA ALA A 87 31.05 9.27 5.15
C ALA A 87 31.89 10.24 4.31
N GLY A 88 31.32 10.82 3.24
CA GLY A 88 32.02 11.77 2.38
C GLY A 88 32.33 13.11 3.07
N ILE A 89 31.55 13.50 4.09
CA ILE A 89 31.76 14.76 4.81
C ILE A 89 33.10 14.79 5.56
N SER A 90 33.59 13.64 6.06
CA SER A 90 34.88 13.59 6.77
C SER A 90 36.10 13.56 5.85
N GLU A 91 35.93 13.13 4.60
CA GLU A 91 37.04 12.98 3.63
C GLU A 91 37.27 14.24 2.79
N ILE A 92 36.22 15.02 2.56
CA ILE A 92 36.24 16.15 1.64
C ILE A 92 36.48 17.45 2.39
N HIS A 93 37.41 18.26 1.89
CA HIS A 93 37.79 19.55 2.50
C HIS A 93 37.26 20.76 1.73
N ASP A 94 36.51 20.53 0.64
CA ASP A 94 35.80 21.57 -0.10
C ASP A 94 34.50 21.96 0.65
N ARG A 95 34.42 23.23 1.07
CA ARG A 95 33.30 23.75 1.85
C ARG A 95 31.97 23.71 1.09
N GLU A 96 31.96 23.99 -0.21
CA GLU A 96 30.73 23.97 -1.01
C GLU A 96 30.23 22.54 -1.16
N PHE A 97 31.16 21.61 -1.36
CA PHE A 97 30.83 20.19 -1.46
C PHE A 97 30.35 19.59 -0.12
N ILE A 98 30.94 20.00 1.01
CA ILE A 98 30.46 19.61 2.34
C ILE A 98 29.03 20.09 2.56
N ILE A 99 28.72 21.34 2.20
CA ILE A 99 27.35 21.89 2.33
C ILE A 99 26.38 21.08 1.46
N PHE A 100 26.76 20.76 0.22
CA PHE A 100 25.97 19.90 -0.65
C PHE A 100 25.72 18.52 -0.03
N LEU A 101 26.75 17.85 0.48
CA LEU A 101 26.60 16.55 1.15
C LEU A 101 25.73 16.62 2.40
N ALA A 102 25.79 17.70 3.16
CA ALA A 102 24.91 17.91 4.31
C ALA A 102 23.44 17.98 3.89
N TYR A 103 23.11 18.68 2.80
CA TYR A 103 21.74 18.68 2.24
C TYR A 103 21.31 17.29 1.77
N VAL A 104 22.19 16.56 1.10
CA VAL A 104 21.93 15.17 0.67
C VAL A 104 21.67 14.26 1.87
N ALA A 105 22.44 14.41 2.96
CA ALA A 105 22.25 13.64 4.19
C ALA A 105 20.90 13.94 4.86
N VAL A 106 20.48 15.21 4.89
CA VAL A 106 19.15 15.59 5.41
C VAL A 106 18.04 14.99 4.54
N PHE A 107 18.14 15.10 3.22
CA PHE A 107 17.17 14.49 2.30
C PHE A 107 17.08 12.96 2.48
N ALA A 108 18.23 12.31 2.63
CA ALA A 108 18.32 10.88 2.91
C ALA A 108 17.64 10.49 4.22
N ALA A 109 17.83 11.29 5.29
CA ALA A 109 17.20 11.07 6.59
C ALA A 109 15.66 11.21 6.50
N VAL A 110 15.15 12.22 5.80
CA VAL A 110 13.70 12.41 5.58
C VAL A 110 13.13 11.24 4.78
N THR A 111 13.83 10.80 3.74
CA THR A 111 13.42 9.66 2.91
C THR A 111 13.38 8.37 3.74
N PHE A 112 14.40 8.13 4.56
CA PHE A 112 14.44 7.00 5.49
C PHE A 112 13.28 7.02 6.49
N ALA A 113 13.04 8.17 7.14
CA ALA A 113 11.95 8.34 8.10
C ALA A 113 10.57 8.13 7.45
N THR A 114 10.40 8.58 6.20
CA THR A 114 9.18 8.35 5.42
C THR A 114 8.97 6.86 5.14
N GLY A 115 10.03 6.15 4.71
CA GLY A 115 9.99 4.71 4.51
C GLY A 115 9.68 3.95 5.80
N LEU A 116 10.25 4.37 6.92
CA LEU A 116 9.96 3.80 8.24
C LEU A 116 8.51 4.04 8.66
N GLY A 117 7.96 5.24 8.40
CA GLY A 117 6.55 5.53 8.63
C GLY A 117 5.62 4.62 7.84
N LEU A 118 5.95 4.33 6.57
CA LEU A 118 5.20 3.38 5.74
C LEU A 118 5.31 1.94 6.26
N LEU A 119 6.48 1.52 6.72
CA LEU A 119 6.71 0.21 7.33
C LEU A 119 5.90 0.05 8.61
N LEU A 120 5.99 1.01 9.53
CA LEU A 120 5.24 1.01 10.79
C LEU A 120 3.74 1.02 10.53
N ASN A 121 3.28 1.78 9.53
CA ASN A 121 1.88 1.77 9.10
C ASN A 121 1.46 0.38 8.61
N GLY A 122 2.28 -0.24 7.75
CA GLY A 122 2.11 -1.61 7.27
C GLY A 122 2.05 -2.64 8.39
N LEU A 123 2.95 -2.57 9.37
CA LEU A 123 3.04 -3.54 10.46
C LEU A 123 1.93 -3.37 11.50
N LEU A 124 1.69 -2.15 11.96
CA LEU A 124 0.85 -1.88 13.15
C LEU A 124 -0.63 -1.72 12.80
N PHE A 125 -0.95 -1.18 11.61
CA PHE A 125 -2.32 -0.78 11.27
C PHE A 125 -2.96 -1.65 10.17
N SER A 126 -2.27 -2.68 9.66
CA SER A 126 -2.79 -3.55 8.60
C SER A 126 -3.33 -4.89 9.09
N ARG A 127 -3.31 -5.17 10.40
CA ARG A 127 -3.99 -6.33 10.99
C ARG A 127 -5.43 -5.95 11.34
N PRO A 128 -6.46 -6.70 10.90
CA PRO A 128 -7.74 -6.69 11.58
C PRO A 128 -7.51 -7.28 12.98
N ARG A 129 -7.74 -6.47 14.01
CA ARG A 129 -7.56 -6.87 15.40
C ARG A 129 -8.76 -7.71 15.84
N LYS A 130 -8.85 -8.96 15.37
CA LYS A 130 -9.53 -10.12 15.99
C LYS A 130 -9.58 -11.24 14.96
N GLY A 131 -9.10 -12.42 15.35
CA GLY A 131 -9.43 -13.67 14.64
C GLY A 131 -10.94 -13.80 14.64
N ILE A 132 -11.50 -14.05 13.46
CA ILE A 132 -12.89 -14.43 13.31
C ILE A 132 -13.00 -15.82 13.96
N GLU A 133 -13.70 -15.93 15.08
CA GLU A 133 -14.15 -17.25 15.56
C GLU A 133 -15.21 -17.73 14.57
N ASP A 134 -14.93 -18.88 13.97
CA ASP A 134 -15.77 -19.54 12.98
C ASP A 134 -17.00 -20.13 13.68
N HIS A 135 -18.14 -19.44 13.54
CA HIS A 135 -19.44 -19.91 14.02
C HIS A 135 -20.27 -20.56 12.90
N SER A 136 -19.65 -21.07 11.83
CA SER A 136 -20.37 -21.74 10.72
C SER A 136 -21.07 -23.07 11.10
N ALA A 137 -21.13 -23.40 12.39
CA ALA A 137 -21.61 -24.68 12.91
C ALA A 137 -22.76 -24.56 13.93
N GLU A 138 -23.48 -23.43 13.99
CA GLU A 138 -24.78 -23.32 14.68
C GLU A 138 -25.93 -23.05 13.72
#